data_AF-A0AAE7BZ72-F1
#
_entry.id   AF-A0AAE7BZ72-F1
#
_cell.length_a   1.000
_cell.length_b   1.000
_cell.length_c   1.000
_cell.angle_alpha   90.00
_cell.angle_beta   90.00
_cell.angle_gamma   90.00
#
_symmetry.space_group_name_H-M   'P 1'
#
loop_
_entity.id
_entity.type
_entity.pdbx_description
1 polymer ?
#
loop_
_entity_poly.entity_id
_entity_poly.type
_entity_poly.pdbx_seq_one_letter_code
_entity_poly.pdbx_strand_id
1 'polypeptide(L)'
;MNRKPFFYIMIFFLTFIFANVIRNITSGEPLENYLIYALVGLFILASIISDFIKIFMDGTSRTLSIGSMITALIYAIIIGLSIKGLSISHESFDRAIYIAYIIFSAILLVLTLYMDNVRKRSDKVKRK
;
A
#
# COMPACT_ATOMS: atom_id res chain seq x y z
N MET A 1 10.01 19.30 -8.49
CA MET A 1 8.75 19.71 -7.81
C MET A 1 8.84 19.40 -6.34
N ASN A 2 8.48 20.36 -5.48
CA ASN A 2 8.37 20.17 -4.04
C ASN A 2 7.29 19.12 -3.76
N ARG A 3 7.65 17.90 -3.33
CA ARG A 3 6.70 16.78 -3.14
C ARG A 3 5.84 16.92 -1.88
N LYS A 4 6.17 17.87 -1.00
CA LYS A 4 5.51 18.06 0.30
C LYS A 4 4.00 18.32 0.20
N PRO A 5 3.48 19.22 -0.66
CA PRO A 5 2.04 19.45 -0.77
C PRO A 5 1.27 18.20 -1.20
N PHE A 6 1.79 17.46 -2.18
CA PHE A 6 1.17 16.22 -2.65
C PHE A 6 1.15 15.15 -1.55
N PHE A 7 2.24 15.01 -0.79
CA PHE A 7 2.31 14.12 0.36
C PHE A 7 1.22 14.44 1.41
N TYR A 8 1.04 15.72 1.76
CA TYR A 8 0.01 16.12 2.73
C TYR A 8 -1.41 15.87 2.21
N ILE A 9 -1.67 16.10 0.92
CA ILE A 9 -2.95 15.76 0.29
C ILE A 9 -3.22 14.25 0.41
N MET A 10 -2.23 13.41 0.12
CA MET A 10 -2.38 11.97 0.26
C MET A 10 -2.64 11.52 1.70
N ILE A 11 -1.97 12.13 2.68
CA ILE A 11 -2.24 11.87 4.11
C ILE A 11 -3.66 12.28 4.50
N PHE A 12 -4.17 13.39 3.98
CA PHE A 12 -5.54 13.81 4.23
C PHE A 12 -6.55 12.80 3.68
N PHE A 13 -6.40 12.39 2.41
CA PHE A 13 -7.26 11.36 1.81
C PHE A 13 -7.16 10.02 2.55
N LEU A 14 -5.94 9.63 2.94
CA LEU A 14 -5.71 8.43 3.71
C LEU A 14 -6.49 8.46 5.02
N THR A 15 -6.38 9.55 5.77
CA THR A 15 -7.09 9.75 7.04
C THR A 15 -8.61 9.67 6.83
N PHE A 16 -9.13 10.32 5.79
CA PHE A 16 -10.56 10.30 5.49
C PHE A 16 -11.09 8.90 5.15
N ILE A 17 -10.34 8.14 4.34
CA ILE A 17 -10.71 6.76 3.98
C ILE A 17 -10.65 5.85 5.21
N PHE A 18 -9.56 5.92 5.98
CA PHE A 18 -9.41 5.10 7.19
C PHE A 18 -10.45 5.43 8.25
N ALA A 19 -10.85 6.70 8.42
CA ALA A 19 -11.94 7.07 9.31
C ALA A 19 -13.26 6.39 8.92
N ASN A 20 -13.57 6.33 7.62
CA ASN A 20 -14.76 5.62 7.14
C ASN A 20 -14.67 4.10 7.35
N VAL A 21 -13.49 3.51 7.13
CA VAL A 21 -13.26 2.07 7.39
C VAL A 21 -13.45 1.78 8.88
N ILE A 22 -12.82 2.55 9.76
CA ILE A 22 -12.94 2.39 11.21
C ILE A 22 -14.39 2.55 11.65
N ARG A 23 -15.11 3.56 11.14
CA ARG A 23 -16.52 3.77 11.45
C ARG A 23 -17.35 2.52 11.14
N ASN A 24 -17.22 1.96 9.94
CA ASN A 24 -17.96 0.75 9.56
C ASN A 24 -17.59 -0.46 10.43
N ILE A 25 -16.30 -0.63 10.77
CA ILE A 25 -15.86 -1.67 11.70
C ILE A 25 -16.52 -1.49 13.07
N THR A 26 -16.52 -0.27 13.62
CA THR A 26 -17.12 0.01 14.94
C THR A 26 -18.64 -0.11 14.94
N SER A 27 -19.29 0.10 13.80
CA SER A 27 -20.72 -0.08 13.61
C SER A 27 -21.12 -1.54 13.41
N GLY A 28 -20.17 -2.47 13.32
CA GLY A 28 -20.45 -3.89 13.10
C GLY A 28 -20.96 -4.20 11.69
N GLU A 29 -20.69 -3.32 10.73
CA GLU A 29 -21.11 -3.50 9.35
C GLU A 29 -20.41 -4.72 8.72
N PRO A 30 -21.07 -5.44 7.79
CA PRO A 30 -20.44 -6.49 7.01
C PRO A 30 -19.17 -6.00 6.31
N LEU A 31 -18.15 -6.87 6.24
CA LEU A 31 -16.87 -6.55 5.59
C LEU A 31 -17.04 -6.06 4.15
N GLU A 32 -18.00 -6.62 3.42
CA GLU A 32 -18.31 -6.25 2.03
C GLU A 32 -18.52 -4.74 1.86
N ASN A 33 -19.17 -4.09 2.83
CA ASN A 33 -19.53 -2.66 2.78
C ASN A 33 -18.31 -1.72 2.85
N TYR A 34 -17.17 -2.19 3.36
CA TYR A 34 -15.99 -1.34 3.54
C TYR A 34 -14.69 -1.93 3.04
N LEU A 35 -14.71 -3.14 2.46
CA LEU A 35 -13.51 -3.80 1.97
C LEU A 35 -12.83 -3.00 0.86
N ILE A 36 -13.59 -2.51 -0.12
CA ILE A 36 -13.03 -1.68 -1.21
C ILE A 36 -12.37 -0.42 -0.65
N TYR A 37 -13.00 0.27 0.32
CA TYR A 37 -12.39 1.43 0.96
C TYR A 37 -11.10 1.08 1.70
N ALA A 38 -11.07 -0.06 2.40
CA ALA A 38 -9.85 -0.55 3.06
C ALA A 38 -8.73 -0.84 2.05
N LEU A 39 -9.05 -1.45 0.90
CA LEU A 39 -8.08 -1.71 -0.18
C LEU A 39 -7.52 -0.39 -0.75
N VAL A 40 -8.38 0.59 -1.02
CA VAL A 40 -7.95 1.93 -1.48
C VAL A 40 -7.03 2.58 -0.45
N GLY A 41 -7.41 2.55 0.83
CA GLY A 41 -6.61 3.12 1.92
C GLY A 41 -5.23 2.47 2.02
N LEU A 42 -5.16 1.15 1.98
CA LEU A 42 -3.89 0.42 1.99
C LEU A 42 -3.04 0.73 0.75
N PHE A 43 -3.65 0.90 -0.41
CA PHE A 43 -2.93 1.23 -1.64
C PHE A 43 -2.32 2.63 -1.58
N ILE A 44 -3.06 3.62 -1.07
CA ILE A 44 -2.53 4.98 -0.82
C ILE A 44 -1.40 4.91 0.20
N LEU A 45 -1.58 4.18 1.31
CA LEU A 45 -0.54 3.99 2.33
C LEU A 45 0.75 3.44 1.71
N ALA A 46 0.65 2.39 0.90
CA ALA A 46 1.80 1.78 0.22
C ALA A 46 2.55 2.81 -0.65
N SER A 47 1.82 3.67 -1.36
CA SER A 47 2.39 4.67 -2.27
C SER A 47 3.17 5.78 -1.56
N ILE A 48 2.81 6.13 -0.32
CA ILE A 48 3.39 7.28 0.39
C ILE A 48 4.55 6.90 1.33
N ILE A 49 4.77 5.62 1.65
CA ILE A 49 5.83 5.18 2.58
C ILE A 49 7.21 5.66 2.14
N SER A 50 7.54 5.54 0.85
CA SER A 50 8.85 6.00 0.38
C SER A 50 9.01 7.52 0.51
N ASP A 51 7.94 8.29 0.32
CA ASP A 51 8.00 9.75 0.48
C ASP A 51 8.05 10.14 1.97
N PHE A 52 7.30 9.44 2.83
CA PHE A 52 7.39 9.59 4.29
C PHE A 52 8.83 9.39 4.78
N ILE A 53 9.49 8.31 4.38
CA ILE A 53 10.88 8.02 4.78
C ILE A 53 11.85 9.10 4.28
N LYS A 54 11.63 9.63 3.08
CA LYS A 54 12.51 10.70 2.54
C LYS A 54 12.28 12.05 3.20
N ILE A 55 11.06 12.32 3.66
CA ILE A 55 10.70 13.61 4.28
C ILE A 55 11.07 13.63 5.76
N PHE A 56 10.86 12.52 6.48
CA PHE A 56 10.95 12.46 7.94
C PHE A 56 12.10 11.62 8.48
N MET A 57 12.82 10.89 7.61
CA MET A 57 14.04 10.17 7.98
C MET A 57 15.18 10.58 7.05
N ASP A 58 16.43 10.31 7.43
CA ASP A 58 17.63 10.69 6.67
C ASP A 58 17.77 10.00 5.28
N GLY A 59 16.72 9.31 4.80
CA GLY A 59 16.69 8.72 3.46
C GLY A 59 17.79 7.68 3.20
N THR A 60 18.45 7.18 4.25
CA THR A 60 19.54 6.22 4.14
C THR A 60 19.08 4.93 3.46
N SER A 61 20.03 4.20 2.87
CA SER A 61 19.76 2.89 2.27
C SER A 61 19.03 1.93 3.23
N ARG A 62 19.40 1.94 4.51
CA ARG A 62 18.77 1.10 5.54
C ARG A 62 17.31 1.46 5.77
N THR A 63 17.00 2.75 5.93
CA THR A 63 15.62 3.21 6.17
C THR A 63 14.74 2.99 4.94
N LEU A 64 15.29 3.21 3.74
CA LEU A 64 14.61 2.92 2.49
C LEU A 64 14.34 1.42 2.27
N SER A 65 15.23 0.54 2.73
CA SER A 65 15.01 -0.91 2.66
C SER A 65 13.91 -1.38 3.60
N ILE A 66 13.87 -0.84 4.83
CA ILE A 66 12.77 -1.08 5.77
C ILE A 66 11.44 -0.61 5.16
N GLY A 67 11.42 0.58 4.55
CA GLY A 67 10.26 1.06 3.81
C GLY A 67 9.78 0.10 2.73
N SER A 68 10.72 -0.44 1.95
CA SER A 68 10.41 -1.40 0.88
C SER A 68 9.82 -2.70 1.44
N MET A 69 10.29 -3.17 2.59
CA MET A 69 9.70 -4.32 3.30
C MET A 69 8.26 -4.03 3.77
N ILE A 70 8.01 -2.85 4.36
CA ILE A 70 6.66 -2.47 4.81
C ILE A 70 5.72 -2.35 3.61
N THR A 71 6.14 -1.69 2.54
CA THR A 71 5.37 -1.57 1.30
C THR A 71 5.05 -2.95 0.69
N ALA A 72 6.02 -3.87 0.66
CA ALA A 72 5.79 -5.24 0.19
C ALA A 72 4.78 -6.01 1.07
N LEU A 73 4.87 -5.86 2.40
CA LEU A 73 3.90 -6.45 3.32
C LEU A 73 2.48 -5.93 3.07
N ILE A 74 2.33 -4.63 2.84
CA ILE A 74 1.02 -4.04 2.52
C ILE A 74 0.45 -4.64 1.23
N TYR A 75 1.24 -4.77 0.16
CA TYR A 75 0.76 -5.41 -1.06
C TYR A 75 0.34 -6.86 -0.84
N ALA A 76 1.05 -7.62 0.00
CA ALA A 76 0.63 -8.97 0.38
C ALA A 76 -0.72 -8.99 1.12
N ILE A 77 -0.94 -8.03 2.03
CA ILE A 77 -2.23 -7.85 2.74
C ILE A 77 -3.35 -7.50 1.75
N ILE A 78 -3.11 -6.59 0.80
CA ILE A 78 -4.08 -6.22 -0.24
C ILE A 78 -4.48 -7.45 -1.06
N ILE A 79 -3.54 -8.31 -1.44
CA ILE A 79 -3.83 -9.57 -2.14
C ILE A 79 -4.73 -10.47 -1.27
N GLY A 80 -4.37 -10.70 -0.01
CA GLY A 80 -5.16 -11.54 0.89
C GLY A 80 -6.59 -11.03 1.11
N LEU A 81 -6.74 -9.73 1.31
CA LEU A 81 -8.04 -9.07 1.46
C LEU A 81 -8.86 -9.13 0.16
N SER A 82 -8.22 -8.98 -1.00
CA SER A 82 -8.92 -9.08 -2.29
C SER A 82 -9.39 -10.49 -2.60
N ILE A 83 -8.61 -11.53 -2.24
CA ILE A 83 -9.05 -12.93 -2.30
C ILE A 83 -10.28 -13.15 -1.42
N LYS A 84 -10.27 -12.60 -0.20
CA LYS A 84 -11.45 -12.62 0.67
C LYS A 84 -12.63 -11.89 0.04
N GLY A 85 -12.40 -10.74 -0.61
CA GLY A 85 -13.41 -9.99 -1.36
C GLY A 85 -14.09 -10.83 -2.44
N LEU A 86 -13.34 -11.65 -3.18
CA LEU A 86 -13.89 -12.56 -4.17
C LEU A 86 -14.80 -13.66 -3.60
N SER A 87 -14.60 -14.03 -2.33
CA SER A 87 -15.43 -15.04 -1.67
C SER A 87 -16.74 -14.50 -1.10
N ILE A 88 -16.81 -13.19 -0.82
CA ILE A 88 -17.98 -12.55 -0.21
C ILE A 88 -18.81 -11.75 -1.20
N SER A 89 -18.22 -11.29 -2.31
CA SER A 89 -18.90 -10.40 -3.24
C SER A 89 -19.77 -11.16 -4.23
N HIS A 90 -21.03 -10.71 -4.34
CA HIS A 90 -22.00 -11.25 -5.29
C HIS A 90 -22.05 -10.46 -6.60
N GLU A 91 -21.60 -9.21 -6.60
CA GLU A 91 -21.63 -8.33 -7.77
C GLU A 91 -20.45 -8.54 -8.71
N SER A 92 -20.73 -8.65 -10.01
CA SER A 92 -19.72 -8.86 -11.06
C SER A 92 -18.68 -7.73 -11.10
N PHE A 93 -19.12 -6.50 -10.85
CA PHE A 93 -18.27 -5.30 -10.88
C PHE A 93 -17.24 -5.32 -9.75
N ASP A 94 -17.69 -5.56 -8.52
CA ASP A 94 -16.83 -5.65 -7.34
C ASP A 94 -15.81 -6.79 -7.46
N ARG A 95 -16.23 -7.94 -7.98
CA ARG A 95 -15.32 -9.05 -8.28
C ARG A 95 -14.23 -8.67 -9.28
N ALA A 96 -14.57 -7.92 -10.33
CA ALA A 96 -13.58 -7.42 -11.27
C ALA A 96 -12.58 -6.45 -10.60
N ILE A 97 -13.05 -5.60 -9.69
CA ILE A 97 -12.20 -4.72 -8.88
C ILE A 97 -11.23 -5.53 -8.01
N TYR A 98 -11.70 -6.57 -7.31
CA TYR A 98 -10.84 -7.41 -6.49
C TYR A 98 -9.78 -8.15 -7.32
N ILE A 99 -10.14 -8.66 -8.50
CA ILE A 99 -9.17 -9.27 -9.43
C ILE A 99 -8.11 -8.24 -9.85
N ALA A 100 -8.53 -7.01 -10.18
CA ALA A 100 -7.59 -5.94 -10.53
C ALA A 100 -6.62 -5.66 -9.37
N TYR A 101 -7.11 -5.54 -8.13
CA TYR A 101 -6.25 -5.34 -6.97
C TYR A 101 -5.25 -6.47 -6.76
N ILE A 102 -5.64 -7.73 -6.99
CA ILE A 102 -4.72 -8.88 -6.92
C ILE A 102 -3.60 -8.72 -7.95
N ILE A 103 -3.96 -8.50 -9.22
CA ILE A 103 -2.99 -8.40 -10.32
C ILE A 103 -2.04 -7.22 -10.09
N PHE A 104 -2.57 -6.03 -9.83
CA PHE A 104 -1.75 -4.84 -9.63
C PHE A 104 -0.84 -4.97 -8.41
N SER A 105 -1.36 -5.49 -7.28
CA SER A 105 -0.55 -5.66 -6.07
C SER A 105 0.52 -6.71 -6.23
N ALA A 106 0.27 -7.80 -6.97
CA ALA A 106 1.30 -8.80 -7.27
C ALA A 106 2.45 -8.21 -8.09
N ILE A 107 2.13 -7.43 -9.14
CA ILE A 107 3.14 -6.74 -9.96
C ILE A 107 3.94 -5.76 -9.08
N LEU A 108 3.27 -4.94 -8.28
CA LEU A 108 3.93 -3.94 -7.44
C LEU A 108 4.77 -4.56 -6.33
N LEU A 109 4.35 -5.69 -5.77
CA LEU A 109 5.12 -6.46 -4.79
C LEU A 109 6.43 -6.95 -5.40
N VAL A 110 6.37 -7.58 -6.58
CA VAL A 110 7.56 -8.06 -7.29
C VAL A 110 8.51 -6.90 -7.61
N LEU A 111 7.98 -5.79 -8.13
CA LEU A 111 8.77 -4.60 -8.43
C LEU A 111 9.43 -4.01 -7.18
N THR A 112 8.70 -3.94 -6.06
CA THR A 112 9.21 -3.41 -4.79
C THR A 112 10.39 -4.24 -4.29
N LEU A 113 10.26 -5.57 -4.29
CA LEU A 113 11.34 -6.48 -3.88
C LEU A 113 12.54 -6.42 -4.83
N TYR A 114 12.29 -6.34 -6.14
CA TYR A 114 13.34 -6.20 -7.15
C TYR A 114 14.13 -4.90 -6.97
N MET A 115 13.46 -3.77 -6.81
CA MET A 115 14.10 -2.47 -6.60
C MET A 115 14.93 -2.42 -5.32
N ASP A 116 14.44 -3.03 -4.23
CA ASP A 116 15.20 -3.15 -2.98
C ASP A 116 16.48 -3.98 -3.16
N ASN A 117 16.39 -5.10 -3.88
CA ASN A 117 17.55 -5.93 -4.21
C ASN A 117 18.59 -5.19 -5.05
N VAL A 118 18.14 -4.44 -6.07
CA VAL A 118 19.03 -3.61 -6.90
C VAL A 118 19.73 -2.54 -6.06
N ARG A 119 19.00 -1.87 -5.16
CA ARG A 119 19.55 -0.86 -4.25
C ARG A 119 20.64 -1.46 -3.34
N LYS A 120 20.36 -2.59 -2.70
CA LYS A 120 21.33 -3.32 -1.85
C LYS A 120 22.61 -3.71 -2.61
N ARG A 121 22.50 -4.11 -3.88
CA ARG A 121 23.67 -4.44 -4.71
C ARG A 121 24.51 -3.20 -5.01
N SER A 122 23.88 -2.09 -5.41
CA SER A 122 24.58 -0.82 -5.68
C SER A 122 25.36 -0.32 -4.46
N ASP A 123 24.79 -0.38 -3.26
CA ASP A 123 25.47 0.10 -2.05
C ASP A 123 26.68 -0.75 -1.66
N LYS A 124 26.66 -2.05 -1.96
CA LYS A 124 27.83 -2.93 -1.76
C LYS A 124 28.98 -2.58 -2.70
N VAL A 125 28.68 -2.17 -3.94
CA VAL A 125 29.70 -1.77 -4.92
C VAL A 125 30.37 -0.46 -4.51
N LYS A 126 29.62 0.52 -4.01
CA LYS A 126 30.16 1.83 -3.59
C LYS A 126 31.01 1.81 -2.31
N ARG A 127 30.97 0.72 -1.53
CA ARG A 127 31.73 0.56 -0.28
C ARG A 127 33.04 -0.23 -0.47
N LYS A 128 33.33 -0.69 -1.68
CA LYS A 128 34.63 -1.25 -2.08
C LYS A 128 35.45 -0.16 -2.74
#